data_AF-A0A344LGT1-F1
#
_entry.id   AF-A0A344LGT1-F1
#
_cell.length_a   1.000
_cell.length_b   1.000
_cell.length_c   1.000
_cell.angle_alpha   90.00
_cell.angle_beta   90.00
_cell.angle_gamma   90.00
#
_symmetry.space_group_name_H-M   'P 1'
#
loop_
_entity.id
_entity.type
_entity.pdbx_description
1 polymer ?
#
loop_
_entity_poly.entity_id
_entity_poly.type
_entity_poly.pdbx_seq_one_letter_code
_entity_poly.pdbx_strand_id
1 'polypeptide(L)' 'MPAKNPFRWVGAWADWFEARGVYVPGEDTRPVNPWRDFGWLLVAWLAGLAIFVLFFALAV' A
#
# COMPACT_ATOMS: atom_id res chain seq x y z
N MET A 1 11.40 -26.90 -4.62
CA MET A 1 10.25 -26.40 -3.83
C MET A 1 10.21 -24.90 -3.98
N PRO A 2 9.17 -24.27 -4.54
CA PRO A 2 9.15 -22.81 -4.66
C PRO A 2 9.05 -22.23 -3.25
N ALA A 3 10.10 -21.53 -2.82
CA ALA A 3 10.10 -20.81 -1.56
C ALA A 3 8.92 -19.83 -1.60
N LYS A 4 7.95 -20.02 -0.70
CA LYS A 4 6.84 -19.09 -0.51
C LYS A 4 7.42 -17.81 0.08
N ASN A 5 7.91 -16.92 -0.78
CA ASN A 5 8.37 -15.60 -0.34
C ASN A 5 7.12 -14.81 0.07
N PRO A 6 6.88 -14.58 1.37
CA PRO A 6 5.64 -13.97 1.86
C PRO A 6 5.45 -12.54 1.33
N PHE A 7 6.54 -11.88 0.92
CA PHE A 7 6.53 -10.52 0.38
C PHE A 7 6.16 -10.45 -1.11
N ARG A 8 5.99 -11.59 -1.80
CA ARG A 8 5.66 -11.60 -3.22
C ARG A 8 4.29 -10.95 -3.52
N TRP A 9 3.38 -11.01 -2.54
CA TRP A 9 2.07 -10.35 -2.63
C TRP A 9 2.18 -8.82 -2.53
N VAL A 10 3.14 -8.30 -1.75
CA VAL A 10 3.39 -6.86 -1.63
C VAL A 10 3.91 -6.29 -2.95
N GLY A 11 4.82 -7.01 -3.62
CA GLY A 11 5.29 -6.62 -4.97
C GLY A 11 4.17 -6.59 -5.99
N ALA A 12 3.32 -7.63 -6.02
CA ALA A 12 2.16 -7.67 -6.92
C ALA A 12 1.15 -6.55 -6.67
N TRP A 13 1.02 -6.08 -5.42
CA TRP A 13 0.20 -4.91 -5.09
C TRP A 13 0.82 -3.61 -5.60
N ALA A 14 2.14 -3.44 -5.47
CA ALA A 14 2.84 -2.28 -6.01
C ALA A 14 2.70 -2.21 -7.55
N ASP A 15 2.91 -3.33 -8.24
CA ASP A 15 2.74 -3.43 -9.70
C ASP A 15 1.30 -3.09 -10.14
N TRP A 16 0.30 -3.52 -9.37
CA TRP A 16 -1.11 -3.19 -9.62
C TRP A 16 -1.41 -1.70 -9.45
N PHE A 17 -0.78 -1.04 -8.47
CA PHE A 17 -0.92 0.41 -8.26
C PHE A 17 -0.25 1.22 -9.39
N GLU A 18 0.91 0.76 -9.86
CA GLU A 18 1.62 1.36 -10.98
C GLU A 18 0.81 1.25 -12.28
N ALA A 19 0.22 0.08 -12.55
CA ALA A 19 -0.66 -0.14 -13.71
C ALA A 19 -1.93 0.73 -13.70
N ARG A 20 -2.38 1.21 -12.54
CA ARG A 20 -3.53 2.14 -12.41
C ARG A 20 -3.14 3.62 -12.40
N GLY A 21 -1.85 3.94 -12.57
CA GLY A 21 -1.36 5.32 -12.54
C GLY A 21 -1.46 5.99 -11.16
N VAL A 22 -1.59 5.18 -10.09
CA VAL A 22 -1.60 5.67 -8.70
C VAL A 22 -0.18 5.98 -8.22
N TYR A 23 0.80 5.26 -8.76
CA TYR A 23 2.22 5.50 -8.54
C TYR A 23 2.93 5.53 -9.89
N VAL A 24 3.65 6.61 -10.19
CA VAL A 24 4.53 6.70 -11.37
C VAL A 24 5.90 7.09 -10.82
N PRO A 25 6.95 6.26 -10.97
CA PRO A 25 8.30 6.62 -10.55
C PRO A 25 8.85 7.74 -11.46
N GLY A 26 9.05 8.96 -10.94
CA GLY A 26 9.62 10.10 -11.68
C GLY A 26 9.21 11.49 -11.15
N GLU A 27 9.75 12.56 -11.75
CA GLU A 27 9.34 13.96 -11.48
C GLU A 27 7.89 14.19 -11.95
N ASP A 28 6.96 14.08 -11.00
CA ASP A 28 5.54 14.26 -11.24
C ASP A 28 5.20 15.76 -11.30
N THR A 29 5.32 16.34 -12.50
CA THR A 29 4.95 17.75 -12.79
C THR A 29 3.48 17.93 -13.13
N ARG A 30 2.67 16.85 -13.05
CA ARG A 30 1.23 16.89 -13.35
C ARG A 30 0.42 17.15 -12.07
N PRO A 31 -0.75 17.82 -12.16
CA PRO A 31 -1.61 18.03 -11.01
C PRO A 31 -1.96 16.68 -10.36
N VAL A 32 -1.78 16.62 -9.05
CA VAL A 32 -2.01 15.42 -8.23
C VAL A 32 -3.40 14.85 -8.53
N ASN A 33 -3.45 13.59 -8.98
CA ASN A 33 -4.71 12.91 -9.24
C ASN A 33 -5.43 12.65 -7.90
N PRO A 34 -6.66 13.15 -7.66
CA PRO A 34 -7.39 12.95 -6.41
C PRO A 34 -7.57 11.48 -6.01
N TRP A 35 -7.64 10.58 -6.98
CA TRP A 35 -7.73 9.14 -6.74
C TRP A 35 -6.46 8.55 -6.12
N ARG A 36 -5.30 9.15 -6.39
CA ARG A 36 -4.04 8.77 -5.76
C ARG A 36 -4.07 9.09 -4.28
N ASP A 37 -4.40 10.32 -3.92
CA ASP A 37 -4.41 10.76 -2.53
C ASP A 37 -5.45 10.00 -1.71
N PHE A 38 -6.63 9.75 -2.28
CA PHE A 38 -7.66 8.94 -1.63
C PHE A 38 -7.22 7.47 -1.45
N GLY A 39 -6.51 6.91 -2.44
CA GLY A 39 -5.91 5.59 -2.34
C GLY A 39 -4.89 5.49 -1.21
N TRP A 40 -3.98 6.47 -1.12
CA TRP A 40 -2.99 6.53 -0.05
C TRP A 40 -3.62 6.75 1.33
N LEU A 41 -4.66 7.56 1.42
CA LEU A 41 -5.41 7.76 2.66
C LEU A 41 -6.00 6.43 3.15
N LEU A 42 -6.59 5.64 2.25
CA LEU A 42 -7.19 4.34 2.60
C LEU A 42 -6.13 3.31 3.01
N VAL A 43 -4.97 3.28 2.32
CA VAL A 43 -3.84 2.41 2.69
C VAL A 43 -3.29 2.78 4.07
N ALA A 44 -3.05 4.07 4.33
CA ALA A 44 -2.58 4.54 5.63
C ALA A 44 -3.60 4.24 6.74
N TRP A 45 -4.89 4.39 6.44
CA TRP A 45 -5.97 4.06 7.38
C TRP A 45 -6.00 2.56 7.72
N LEU A 46 -5.94 1.68 6.72
CA LEU A 46 -5.91 0.23 6.93
C LEU A 46 -4.65 -0.22 7.67
N ALA A 47 -3.49 0.36 7.36
CA ALA A 47 -2.25 0.09 8.06
C ALA A 47 -2.32 0.52 9.53
N GLY A 48 -2.85 1.72 9.80
CA GLY A 48 -3.08 2.21 11.16
C GLY A 48 -4.05 1.32 11.94
N LEU A 49 -5.15 0.91 11.32
CA LEU A 49 -6.11 -0.01 11.93
C LEU A 49 -5.47 -1.38 12.25
N ALA A 50 -4.69 -1.94 11.34
CA ALA A 50 -3.99 -3.20 11.56
C ALA A 50 -2.98 -3.11 12.71
N ILE A 51 -2.17 -2.04 12.76
CA ILE A 51 -1.22 -1.79 13.85
C ILE A 51 -1.97 -1.64 15.17
N PHE A 52 -3.07 -0.88 15.19
CA PHE A 52 -3.89 -0.69 16.38
C PHE A 52 -4.42 -2.02 16.91
N VAL A 53 -5.00 -2.86 16.06
CA VAL A 53 -5.48 -4.20 16.45
C VAL A 53 -4.34 -5.06 16.98
N LEU A 54 -3.20 -5.10 16.30
CA LEU A 54 -2.03 -5.88 16.74
C LEU A 54 -1.50 -5.39 18.09
N PHE A 55 -1.46 -4.08 18.32
CA PHE A 55 -1.05 -3.50 19.59
C PHE A 55 -1.93 -4.01 20.74
N PHE A 56 -3.25 -3.93 20.60
CA PHE A 56 -4.17 -4.45 21.63
C PHE A 56 -4.14 -5.97 21.75
N ALA A 57 -3.93 -6.69 20.66
CA ALA A 57 -3.82 -8.15 20.68
C ALA A 57 -2.56 -8.64 21.42
N LEU A 58 -1.46 -7.88 21.35
CA LEU A 58 -0.18 -8.22 21.98
C LEU A 58 0.01 -7.60 23.36
N ALA A 59 -0.81 -6.63 23.75
CA ALA A 59 -0.74 -5.95 25.06
C ALA A 59 -1.36 -6.76 26.21
N VAL A 60 -1.49 -8.09 26.05
CA VAL A 60 -2.01 -9.05 27.06
C VAL A 60 -0.87 -9.59 27.92
#